data_AF-W6RJ03-F1
#
_entry.id   AF-W6RJ03-F1
#
_cell.length_a   1.000
_cell.length_b   1.000
_cell.length_c   1.000
_cell.angle_alpha   90.00
_cell.angle_beta   90.00
_cell.angle_gamma   90.00
#
_symmetry.space_group_name_H-M   'P 1'
#
loop_
_entity.id
_entity.type
_entity.pdbx_description
1 polymer ?
#
loop_
_entity_poly.entity_id
_entity_poly.type
_entity_poly.pdbx_seq_one_letter_code
_entity_poly.pdbx_strand_id
1 'polypeptide(L)'
;MPPDGVSLLKEIRMGLNVRGQTVYTVSQDVLDDVLMANHLIDEFLLFMKEDEIGNDLIDEIELPVQKNALVEAFRIAIAAERQPTVRALLIKAGMTLAQFRIGLGNRIRLTPLTPHGRSPQLRSCAFERRLERILIATAEERVHLCEFYRRVCVQSYN
;
A
#
# COMPACT_ATOMS: atom_id res chain seq x y z
N MET A 1 -26.94 -16.03 14.72
CA MET A 1 -25.53 -16.07 15.13
C MET A 1 -24.72 -15.26 14.14
N PRO A 2 -24.24 -14.06 14.48
CA PRO A 2 -23.20 -13.39 13.70
C PRO A 2 -21.82 -13.81 14.24
N PRO A 3 -20.79 -13.94 13.38
CA PRO A 3 -19.43 -14.25 13.80
C PRO A 3 -18.67 -12.98 14.21
N ASP A 4 -17.78 -13.20 15.15
CA ASP A 4 -16.86 -12.27 15.81
C ASP A 4 -16.11 -11.35 14.83
N GLY A 5 -16.48 -10.07 14.85
CA GLY A 5 -15.62 -8.98 14.43
C GLY A 5 -14.62 -8.70 15.55
N VAL A 6 -13.43 -9.28 15.46
CA VAL A 6 -12.34 -8.98 16.38
C VAL A 6 -11.94 -7.52 16.20
N SER A 7 -12.41 -6.69 17.12
CA SER A 7 -12.03 -5.29 17.27
C SER A 7 -10.53 -5.23 17.59
N LEU A 8 -9.73 -4.78 16.62
CA LEU A 8 -8.28 -4.55 16.78
C LEU A 8 -7.93 -3.29 17.58
N LEU A 9 -8.86 -2.74 18.37
CA LEU A 9 -8.61 -1.62 19.28
C LEU A 9 -8.45 -2.14 20.71
N LYS A 10 -7.34 -2.85 20.98
CA LYS A 10 -6.91 -3.16 22.34
C LYS A 10 -6.48 -1.85 23.05
N GLU A 11 -7.43 -1.33 23.83
CA GLU A 11 -7.26 -0.53 25.05
C GLU A 11 -6.16 0.54 25.07
N ILE A 12 -6.51 1.78 24.66
CA ILE A 12 -5.86 2.97 25.21
C ILE A 12 -6.42 3.19 26.62
N ARG A 13 -5.67 2.84 27.67
CA ARG A 13 -6.05 3.18 29.05
C ARG A 13 -5.55 4.58 29.40
N MET A 14 -6.49 5.47 29.70
CA MET A 14 -6.21 6.78 30.27
C MET A 14 -5.91 6.63 31.77
N GLY A 15 -4.66 6.84 32.16
CA GLY A 15 -4.25 6.97 33.55
C GLY A 15 -3.82 8.41 33.85
N LEU A 16 -4.22 8.93 35.01
CA LEU A 16 -3.65 10.16 35.57
C LEU A 16 -2.41 9.78 36.38
N ASN A 17 -1.26 10.42 36.12
CA ASN A 17 -0.12 10.30 37.03
C ASN A 17 -0.36 11.11 38.32
N VAL A 18 0.50 10.91 39.32
CA VAL A 18 0.48 11.63 40.62
C VAL A 18 0.56 13.17 40.52
N ARG A 19 0.78 13.73 39.32
CA ARG A 19 0.81 15.16 39.02
C ARG A 19 -0.37 15.64 38.15
N GLY A 20 -1.39 14.81 37.95
CA GLY A 20 -2.58 15.17 37.16
C GLY A 20 -2.34 15.26 35.65
N GLN A 21 -1.23 14.71 35.14
CA GLN A 21 -0.98 14.64 33.69
C GLN A 21 -1.59 13.36 33.13
N THR A 22 -2.27 13.50 31.98
CA THR A 22 -2.78 12.38 31.20
C THR A 22 -1.60 11.58 30.63
N VAL A 23 -1.40 10.35 31.09
CA VAL A 23 -0.39 9.44 30.55
C VAL A 23 -1.11 8.43 29.66
N TYR A 24 -0.78 8.46 28.37
CA TYR A 24 -1.20 7.43 27.43
C TYR A 24 -0.26 6.24 27.59
N THR A 25 -0.77 5.12 28.09
CA THR A 25 -0.04 3.85 28.05
C THR A 25 -0.39 3.17 26.73
N VAL A 26 0.53 3.26 25.76
CA VAL A 26 0.46 2.45 24.54
C VAL A 26 1.11 1.12 24.87
N SER A 27 0.40 0.02 24.63
CA SER A 27 0.94 -1.34 24.81
C SER A 27 2.20 -1.52 23.96
N GLN A 28 3.25 -2.11 24.52
CA GLN A 28 4.53 -2.35 23.83
C GLN A 28 4.33 -3.07 22.49
N ASP A 29 3.43 -4.05 22.44
CA ASP A 29 3.08 -4.80 21.23
C ASP A 29 2.61 -3.90 20.05
N VAL A 30 1.84 -2.84 20.35
CA VAL A 30 1.36 -1.90 19.33
C VAL A 30 2.49 -1.04 18.78
N LEU A 31 3.45 -0.69 19.64
CA LEU A 31 4.62 0.07 19.22
C LEU A 31 5.53 -0.79 18.32
N ASP A 32 5.72 -2.06 18.68
CA ASP A 32 6.53 -3.01 17.91
C ASP A 32 5.92 -3.27 16.53
N ASP A 33 4.58 -3.40 16.43
CA ASP A 33 3.86 -3.54 15.15
C ASP A 33 4.06 -2.33 14.23
N VAL A 34 4.00 -1.11 14.77
CA VAL A 34 4.20 0.13 13.99
C VAL A 34 5.64 0.26 13.52
N LEU A 35 6.62 -0.10 14.38
CA LEU A 35 8.03 -0.10 13.99
C LEU A 35 8.30 -1.08 12.86
N MET A 36 7.78 -2.31 12.97
CA MET A 36 7.92 -3.32 11.93
C MET A 36 7.25 -2.88 10.62
N ALA A 37 6.04 -2.32 10.70
CA ALA A 37 5.34 -1.80 9.53
C ALA A 37 6.15 -0.71 8.81
N ASN A 38 6.73 0.23 9.55
CA ASN A 38 7.57 1.27 8.95
C ASN A 38 8.84 0.69 8.30
N HIS A 39 9.48 -0.30 8.92
CA HIS A 39 10.64 -0.97 8.33
C HIS A 39 10.31 -1.62 6.97
N LEU A 40 9.19 -2.33 6.88
CA LEU A 40 8.75 -2.96 5.62
C LEU A 40 8.42 -1.92 4.54
N ILE A 41 7.80 -0.79 4.94
CA ILE A 41 7.52 0.31 4.02
C ILE A 41 8.82 0.95 3.53
N ASP A 42 9.80 1.17 4.40
CA ASP A 42 11.09 1.76 4.04
C ASP A 42 11.85 0.88 3.04
N GLU A 43 11.88 -0.44 3.26
CA GLU A 43 12.47 -1.41 2.33
C GLU A 43 11.77 -1.36 0.96
N PHE A 44 10.44 -1.33 0.94
CA PHE A 44 9.67 -1.18 -0.28
C PHE A 44 9.94 0.14 -1.01
N LEU A 45 9.99 1.26 -0.29
CA LEU A 45 10.24 2.58 -0.88
C LEU A 45 11.67 2.69 -1.43
N LEU A 46 12.65 2.08 -0.76
CA LEU A 46 14.01 1.99 -1.26
C LEU A 46 14.07 1.20 -2.56
N PHE A 47 13.45 0.03 -2.60
CA PHE A 47 13.31 -0.79 -3.81
C PHE A 47 12.66 -0.01 -4.96
N MET A 48 11.53 0.66 -4.72
CA MET A 48 10.85 1.48 -5.72
C MET A 48 11.74 2.60 -6.31
N LYS A 49 12.63 3.15 -5.48
CA LYS A 49 13.57 4.21 -5.87
C LYS A 49 14.74 3.66 -6.68
N GLU A 50 15.34 2.55 -6.24
CA GLU A 50 16.52 1.95 -6.87
C GLU A 50 16.19 1.34 -8.24
N ASP A 51 15.03 0.71 -8.37
CA ASP A 51 14.62 0.02 -9.60
C ASP A 51 13.87 0.92 -10.60
N GLU A 52 13.76 2.22 -10.31
CA GLU A 52 13.10 3.23 -11.14
C GLU A 52 11.70 2.76 -11.63
N ILE A 53 10.90 2.18 -10.74
CA ILE A 53 9.67 1.44 -11.10
C ILE A 53 8.61 2.34 -11.77
N GLY A 54 8.52 3.61 -11.37
CA GLY A 54 7.70 4.61 -12.04
C GLY A 54 6.24 4.16 -12.27
N ASN A 55 5.86 4.05 -13.54
CA ASN A 55 4.51 3.63 -13.96
C ASN A 55 4.50 2.20 -14.54
N ASP A 56 5.54 1.43 -14.31
CA ASP A 56 5.67 0.11 -14.91
C ASP A 56 4.76 -0.91 -14.23
N LEU A 57 4.46 -1.98 -14.94
CA LEU A 57 3.81 -3.16 -14.37
C LEU A 57 4.88 -4.21 -14.15
N ILE A 58 4.90 -4.78 -12.95
CA ILE A 58 5.98 -5.66 -12.47
C ILE A 58 5.38 -6.95 -11.95
N ASP A 59 6.11 -8.06 -12.05
CA ASP A 59 5.66 -9.31 -11.43
C ASP A 59 5.80 -9.22 -9.91
N GLU A 60 4.82 -9.73 -9.18
CA GLU A 60 4.84 -9.73 -7.72
C GLU A 60 6.07 -10.46 -7.14
N ILE A 61 6.65 -11.41 -7.88
CA ILE A 61 7.88 -12.10 -7.45
C ILE A 61 9.10 -11.19 -7.33
N GLU A 62 9.08 -10.01 -7.97
CA GLU A 62 10.18 -9.04 -7.88
C GLU A 62 10.15 -8.22 -6.58
N LEU A 63 9.05 -8.28 -5.80
CA LEU A 63 8.97 -7.54 -4.55
C LEU A 63 9.98 -8.08 -3.51
N PRO A 64 10.58 -7.18 -2.69
CA PRO A 64 11.49 -7.59 -1.61
C PRO A 64 10.75 -8.37 -0.52
N VAL A 65 9.45 -8.11 -0.35
CA VAL A 65 8.58 -8.72 0.64
C VAL A 65 7.25 -9.08 0.01
N GLN A 66 6.58 -10.12 0.51
CA GLN A 66 5.24 -10.50 0.04
C GLN A 66 4.28 -9.31 0.04
N LYS A 67 3.54 -9.15 -1.06
CA LYS A 67 2.63 -8.02 -1.27
C LYS A 67 1.62 -7.83 -0.14
N ASN A 68 1.04 -8.93 0.36
CA ASN A 68 0.07 -8.89 1.45
C ASN A 68 0.67 -8.34 2.76
N ALA A 69 1.94 -8.64 3.05
CA ALA A 69 2.62 -8.08 4.21
C ALA A 69 2.83 -6.57 4.07
N LEU A 70 3.15 -6.09 2.86
CA LEU A 70 3.25 -4.65 2.58
C LEU A 70 1.88 -3.96 2.68
N VAL A 71 0.80 -4.58 2.19
CA VAL A 71 -0.56 -4.03 2.33
C VAL A 71 -0.92 -3.85 3.82
N GLU A 72 -0.61 -4.83 4.65
CA GLU A 72 -0.84 -4.73 6.09
C GLU A 72 0.08 -3.72 6.78
N ALA A 73 1.35 -3.64 6.38
CA ALA A 73 2.28 -2.62 6.88
C ALA A 73 1.76 -1.20 6.59
N PHE A 74 1.33 -0.94 5.35
CA PHE A 74 0.70 0.34 4.99
C PHE A 74 -0.57 0.60 5.80
N ARG A 75 -1.41 -0.42 6.04
CA ARG A 75 -2.60 -0.27 6.89
C ARG A 75 -2.22 0.19 8.30
N ILE A 76 -1.26 -0.46 8.95
CA ILE A 76 -0.81 -0.15 10.31
C ILE A 76 -0.23 1.26 10.37
N ALA A 77 0.69 1.60 9.46
CA ALA A 77 1.31 2.92 9.41
C ALA A 77 0.29 4.04 9.16
N ILE A 78 -0.68 3.83 8.27
CA ILE A 78 -1.76 4.77 7.98
C ILE A 78 -2.67 4.99 9.19
N ALA A 79 -2.97 3.93 9.94
CA ALA A 79 -3.76 4.03 11.15
C ALA A 79 -3.04 4.81 12.26
N ALA A 80 -1.74 4.59 12.41
CA ALA A 80 -0.90 5.23 13.42
C ALA A 80 -0.56 6.70 13.09
N GLU A 81 -0.56 7.09 11.82
CA GLU A 81 -0.18 8.44 11.39
C GLU A 81 -1.24 9.50 11.77
N ARG A 82 -0.81 10.54 12.49
CA ARG A 82 -1.69 11.62 12.96
C ARG A 82 -1.78 12.77 11.95
N GLN A 83 -0.73 13.02 11.18
CA GLN A 83 -0.65 14.11 10.21
C GLN A 83 -1.39 13.74 8.92
N PRO A 84 -2.45 14.48 8.54
CA PRO A 84 -3.24 14.16 7.34
C PRO A 84 -2.43 14.16 6.04
N THR A 85 -1.42 15.03 5.94
CA THR A 85 -0.54 15.15 4.76
C THR A 85 0.34 13.92 4.59
N VAL A 86 1.01 13.48 5.66
CA VAL A 86 1.85 12.26 5.65
C VAL A 86 1.00 11.03 5.37
N ARG A 87 -0.17 10.93 6.02
CA ARG A 87 -1.12 9.85 5.75
C ARG A 87 -1.60 9.81 4.30
N ALA A 88 -1.86 10.95 3.68
CA ALA A 88 -2.20 11.00 2.27
C ALA A 88 -1.05 10.53 1.36
N LEU A 89 0.21 10.78 1.75
CA LEU A 89 1.39 10.24 1.05
C LEU A 89 1.51 8.73 1.23
N LEU A 90 1.31 8.21 2.44
CA LEU A 90 1.29 6.77 2.72
C LEU A 90 0.22 6.05 1.90
N ILE A 91 -1.00 6.61 1.80
CA ILE A 91 -2.05 6.05 0.94
C ILE A 91 -1.58 6.02 -0.52
N LYS A 92 -1.04 7.13 -1.03
CA LYS A 92 -0.57 7.22 -2.43
C LYS A 92 0.54 6.22 -2.72
N ALA A 93 1.49 6.05 -1.79
CA ALA A 93 2.55 5.06 -1.87
C ALA A 93 1.98 3.64 -1.80
N GLY A 94 1.14 3.31 -0.83
CA GLY A 94 0.52 1.98 -0.73
C GLY A 94 -0.32 1.60 -1.95
N MET A 95 -0.91 2.57 -2.64
CA MET A 95 -1.64 2.33 -3.90
C MET A 95 -0.74 1.92 -5.08
N THR A 96 0.59 2.12 -5.02
CA THR A 96 1.50 1.66 -6.08
C THR A 96 1.69 0.15 -6.04
N LEU A 97 1.35 -0.53 -4.93
CA LEU A 97 1.35 -1.99 -4.87
C LEU A 97 0.47 -2.64 -5.95
N ALA A 98 -0.55 -1.92 -6.46
CA ALA A 98 -1.37 -2.39 -7.57
C ALA A 98 -0.57 -2.67 -8.86
N GLN A 99 0.60 -2.06 -9.03
CA GLN A 99 1.50 -2.27 -10.18
C GLN A 99 2.14 -3.67 -10.20
N PHE A 100 2.18 -4.35 -9.05
CA PHE A 100 2.78 -5.67 -8.89
C PHE A 100 1.73 -6.76 -9.09
N ARG A 101 1.88 -7.59 -10.11
CA ARG A 101 0.86 -8.54 -10.57
C ARG A 101 1.42 -9.96 -10.61
N ILE A 102 0.67 -10.89 -10.01
CA ILE A 102 1.01 -12.32 -10.05
C ILE A 102 1.09 -12.81 -11.49
N GLY A 103 2.20 -13.46 -11.85
CA GLY A 103 2.37 -14.14 -13.14
C GLY A 103 2.41 -13.20 -14.34
N LEU A 104 2.88 -11.96 -14.12
CA LEU A 104 3.15 -11.02 -15.19
C LEU A 104 4.33 -11.52 -16.07
N GLY A 105 5.32 -12.16 -15.46
CA GLY A 105 6.62 -12.44 -16.07
C GLY A 105 7.42 -11.14 -16.23
N ASN A 106 7.95 -10.90 -17.44
CA ASN A 106 8.79 -9.73 -17.67
C ASN A 106 8.05 -8.40 -17.41
N ARG A 107 8.72 -7.50 -16.70
CA ARG A 107 8.33 -6.10 -16.50
C ARG A 107 7.84 -5.43 -17.79
N ILE A 108 6.67 -4.79 -17.72
CA ILE A 108 6.08 -4.02 -18.81
C ILE A 108 6.31 -2.54 -18.54
N ARG A 109 7.15 -1.90 -19.38
CA ARG A 109 7.43 -0.47 -19.26
C ARG A 109 6.35 0.39 -19.93
N LEU A 110 5.78 1.31 -19.16
CA LEU A 110 4.79 2.27 -19.67
C LEU A 110 5.44 3.65 -19.84
N THR A 111 5.83 3.97 -21.08
CA THR A 111 6.45 5.26 -21.42
C THR A 111 5.43 6.16 -22.11
N PRO A 112 5.24 7.42 -21.67
CA PRO A 112 4.42 8.37 -22.40
C PRO A 112 4.99 8.59 -23.81
N LEU A 113 4.12 8.64 -24.81
CA LEU A 113 4.52 8.92 -26.18
C LEU A 113 4.83 10.41 -26.34
N THR A 114 5.85 10.73 -27.13
CA THR A 114 6.07 12.09 -27.61
C THR A 114 4.97 12.47 -28.62
N PRO A 115 4.72 13.77 -28.87
CA PRO A 115 3.67 14.25 -29.78
C PRO A 115 3.75 13.69 -31.22
N HIS A 116 4.92 13.15 -31.60
CA HIS A 116 5.17 12.62 -32.93
C HIS A 116 4.73 11.16 -33.11
N GLY A 117 4.20 10.52 -32.05
CA GLY A 117 3.71 9.15 -32.09
C GLY A 117 4.82 8.13 -32.36
N ARG A 118 4.51 6.84 -32.22
CA ARG A 118 5.35 5.74 -32.72
C ARG A 118 4.70 5.17 -33.98
N SER A 119 5.51 4.66 -34.90
CA SER A 119 4.97 3.77 -35.94
C SER A 119 4.31 2.56 -35.29
N PRO A 120 3.16 2.09 -35.80
CA PRO A 120 2.49 0.92 -35.26
C PRO A 120 3.43 -0.29 -35.41
N GLN A 121 3.98 -0.76 -34.29
CA GLN A 121 4.70 -2.02 -34.24
C GLN A 121 3.66 -3.14 -34.38
N LEU A 122 3.94 -4.16 -35.20
CA LEU A 122 3.12 -5.38 -35.21
C LEU A 122 3.19 -6.04 -33.83
N ARG A 123 2.20 -5.77 -32.98
CA ARG A 123 1.96 -6.49 -31.72
C ARG A 123 0.92 -7.57 -32.02
N SER A 124 1.06 -8.73 -31.39
CA SER A 124 0.04 -9.78 -31.55
C SER A 124 -1.24 -9.36 -30.81
N CYS A 125 -2.41 -9.64 -31.40
CA CYS A 125 -3.70 -9.41 -30.75
C CYS A 125 -3.78 -10.11 -29.36
N ALA A 126 -3.09 -11.25 -29.20
CA ALA A 126 -2.98 -11.94 -27.92
C ALA A 126 -2.23 -11.12 -26.85
N PHE A 127 -1.16 -10.42 -27.23
CA PHE A 127 -0.43 -9.52 -26.34
C PHE A 127 -1.29 -8.32 -25.93
N GLU A 128 -2.00 -7.69 -26.87
CA GLU A 128 -2.88 -6.55 -26.60
C GLU A 128 -3.99 -6.92 -25.61
N ARG A 129 -4.70 -8.03 -25.85
CA ARG A 129 -5.73 -8.53 -24.92
C ARG A 129 -5.17 -8.93 -23.55
N ARG A 130 -3.92 -9.40 -23.49
CA ARG A 130 -3.26 -9.71 -22.21
C ARG A 130 -2.95 -8.41 -21.47
N LEU A 131 -2.36 -7.43 -22.15
CA LEU A 131 -2.03 -6.13 -21.60
C LEU A 131 -3.28 -5.39 -21.11
N GLU A 132 -4.34 -5.36 -21.91
CA GLU A 132 -5.63 -4.76 -21.54
C GLU A 132 -6.18 -5.37 -20.24
N ARG A 133 -6.21 -6.70 -20.13
CA ARG A 133 -6.63 -7.39 -18.90
C ARG A 133 -5.78 -7.02 -17.69
N ILE A 134 -4.46 -6.93 -17.86
CA ILE A 134 -3.55 -6.55 -16.77
C ILE A 134 -3.82 -5.10 -16.36
N LEU A 135 -4.01 -4.18 -17.30
CA LEU A 135 -4.29 -2.77 -17.02
C LEU A 135 -5.61 -2.60 -16.28
N ILE A 136 -6.67 -3.29 -16.71
CA ILE A 136 -7.97 -3.29 -16.02
C ILE A 136 -7.80 -3.82 -14.59
N ALA A 137 -7.17 -4.98 -14.43
CA ALA A 137 -7.00 -5.59 -13.11
C ALA A 137 -6.12 -4.75 -12.18
N THR A 138 -5.13 -4.03 -12.73
CA THR A 138 -4.30 -3.06 -11.99
C THR A 138 -5.13 -1.86 -11.54
N ALA A 139 -5.98 -1.32 -12.42
CA ALA A 139 -6.85 -0.20 -12.09
C ALA A 139 -7.87 -0.58 -11.00
N GLU A 140 -8.49 -1.75 -11.11
CA GLU A 140 -9.42 -2.29 -10.11
C GLU A 140 -8.74 -2.46 -8.74
N GLU A 141 -7.56 -3.06 -8.71
CA GLU A 141 -6.81 -3.23 -7.45
C GLU A 141 -6.41 -1.90 -6.85
N ARG A 142 -6.01 -0.92 -7.68
CA ARG A 142 -5.67 0.43 -7.21
C ARG A 142 -6.87 1.13 -6.55
N VAL A 143 -8.07 0.98 -7.12
CA VAL A 143 -9.32 1.48 -6.51
C VAL A 143 -9.58 0.75 -5.19
N HIS A 144 -9.47 -0.57 -5.17
CA HIS A 144 -9.67 -1.39 -3.97
C HIS A 144 -8.72 -0.98 -2.83
N LEU A 145 -7.41 -0.83 -3.10
CA LEU A 145 -6.42 -0.39 -2.11
C LEU A 145 -6.72 1.02 -1.59
N CYS A 146 -7.14 1.94 -2.47
CA CYS A 146 -7.54 3.28 -2.06
C CYS A 146 -8.71 3.26 -1.07
N GLU A 147 -9.77 2.51 -1.38
CA GLU A 147 -10.94 2.36 -0.51
C GLU A 147 -10.61 1.64 0.80
N PHE A 148 -9.76 0.62 0.73
CA PHE A 148 -9.26 -0.10 1.89
C PHE A 148 -8.53 0.84 2.86
N TYR A 149 -7.53 1.58 2.38
CA TYR A 149 -6.77 2.48 3.24
C TYR A 149 -7.59 3.68 3.74
N ARG A 150 -8.52 4.21 2.93
CA ARG A 150 -9.41 5.29 3.38
C ARG A 150 -10.32 4.85 4.53
N ARG A 151 -10.81 3.61 4.52
CA ARG A 151 -11.64 3.07 5.62
C ARG A 151 -10.87 3.03 6.94
N VAL A 152 -9.60 2.69 6.89
CA VAL A 152 -8.70 2.64 8.04
C VAL A 152 -8.50 4.04 8.63
N CYS A 153 -8.39 5.07 7.79
CA CYS A 153 -8.33 6.46 8.25
C CYS A 153 -9.55 6.84 9.08
N VAL A 154 -10.77 6.51 8.61
CA VAL A 154 -12.02 6.86 9.30
C VAL A 154 -12.12 6.19 10.67
N GLN A 155 -11.64 4.96 10.80
CA GLN A 155 -11.64 4.21 12.06
C GLN A 155 -10.62 4.73 13.08
N SER A 156 -9.57 5.42 12.64
CA SER A 156 -8.52 5.95 13.53
C SER A 156 -8.90 7.29 14.19
N TYR A 157 -10.01 7.90 13.77
CA TYR A 157 -10.53 9.16 14.30
C TYR A 157 -11.73 9.00 15.25
N ASN A 158 -12.29 7.79 15.36
CA ASN A 158 -13.41 7.45 16.25
C ASN A 158 -12.92 6.61 17.43
#